data_AF-A0A1Q7D170-F1
#
_entry.id   AF-A0A1Q7D170-F1
#
_cell.length_a   1.000
_cell.length_b   1.000
_cell.length_c   1.000
_cell.angle_alpha   90.00
_cell.angle_beta   90.00
_cell.angle_gamma   90.00
#
_symmetry.space_group_name_H-M   'P 1'
#
loop_
_entity.id
_entity.type
_entity.pdbx_description
1 polymer ?
#
loop_
_entity_poly.entity_id
_entity_poly.type
_entity_poly.pdbx_seq_one_letter_code
_entity_poly.pdbx_strand_id
1 'polypeptide(L)'
;MCPDWYAPCSDRARIRFKRKPLRRAIFQSRSEGGSNMEMRETDRPGDEGLARALGWFSIGLGVAELVAPRGIARMIGVRDHRILLRAVGLREMASGVGILTQRRPAGWLWARVVGDVMDLALVGAAFRSPRARRGRLALATAAVAGVTALDVVASRRLSRRPGEPEDDAIRITKSITINRSPEEIYRFWRDFRNLPRFMRHLESVQVTSDKRSHWMARGPAGKRVEWDAEIVDDKPNELIAWRSLEGSDVETPGSVRFQRAPGGRGTVVKVELLYRPPGGLLGSLVAKLFGADPDQQVAEDLRRLKQVMETGEIATSAGPSARRSRRLAAAS
;
A
#
# COMPACT_ATOMS: atom_id res chain seq x y z
N MET A 1 21.45 29.05 63.60
CA MET A 1 20.31 28.68 64.45
C MET A 1 19.03 28.89 63.64
N CYS A 2 18.42 27.78 63.18
CA CYS A 2 17.05 27.53 62.66
C CYS A 2 16.39 28.47 61.62
N PRO A 3 15.34 28.05 60.85
CA PRO A 3 14.68 26.72 60.80
C PRO A 3 14.34 26.15 59.39
N ASP A 4 14.13 24.82 59.39
CA ASP A 4 13.29 24.04 58.47
C ASP A 4 11.83 24.50 58.42
N TRP A 5 11.18 24.40 57.25
CA TRP A 5 9.73 24.18 57.11
C TRP A 5 9.38 23.34 55.85
N TYR A 6 8.99 22.08 56.11
CA TYR A 6 7.84 21.32 55.57
C TYR A 6 7.69 20.95 54.06
N ALA A 7 8.04 19.68 53.79
CA ALA A 7 7.15 18.56 53.37
C ALA A 7 6.52 18.45 51.94
N PRO A 8 6.20 17.21 51.49
CA PRO A 8 6.13 16.82 50.07
C PRO A 8 4.71 16.43 49.59
N CYS A 9 4.43 16.63 48.30
CA CYS A 9 3.29 16.06 47.54
C CYS A 9 3.55 16.35 46.05
N SER A 10 3.35 15.51 45.04
CA SER A 10 2.61 14.28 44.87
C SER A 10 3.10 13.58 43.60
N ASP A 11 2.93 12.25 43.62
CA ASP A 11 2.81 11.31 42.52
C ASP A 11 2.57 11.90 41.11
N ARG A 12 3.51 11.65 40.18
CA ARG A 12 3.21 11.63 38.75
C ARG A 12 3.55 10.27 38.17
N ALA A 13 2.47 9.55 37.86
CA ALA A 13 2.41 8.34 37.08
C ALA A 13 3.49 8.27 36.01
N ARG A 14 4.39 7.28 36.14
CA ARG A 14 5.27 6.83 35.05
C ARG A 14 4.39 6.24 33.96
N ILE A 15 4.10 7.02 32.92
CA ILE A 15 3.64 6.47 31.64
C ILE A 15 4.80 5.66 31.07
N ARG A 16 4.74 4.35 31.29
CA ARG A 16 5.72 3.39 30.81
C ARG A 16 5.51 3.22 29.30
N PHE A 17 6.12 4.11 28.51
CA PHE A 17 6.23 3.91 27.06
C PHE A 17 6.94 2.57 26.82
N LYS A 18 6.19 1.54 26.42
CA LYS A 18 6.76 0.28 25.95
C LYS A 18 7.51 0.57 24.64
N ARG A 19 8.78 0.95 24.75
CA ARG A 19 9.76 0.87 23.65
C ARG A 19 9.88 -0.59 23.25
N LYS A 20 9.08 -1.05 22.29
CA LYS A 20 9.42 -2.28 21.56
C LYS A 20 10.59 -1.94 20.64
N PRO A 21 11.78 -2.53 20.82
CA PRO A 21 12.91 -2.28 19.94
C PRO A 21 12.59 -2.83 18.54
N LEU A 22 12.63 -1.95 17.53
CA LEU A 22 12.40 -2.26 16.11
C LEU A 22 13.38 -3.29 15.52
N ARG A 23 14.44 -3.67 16.26
CA ARG A 23 15.33 -4.78 15.89
C ARG A 23 14.58 -6.09 15.60
N ARG A 24 13.42 -6.33 16.23
CA ARG A 24 12.65 -7.58 16.05
C ARG A 24 11.61 -7.56 14.92
N ALA A 25 11.11 -6.39 14.51
CA ALA A 25 9.96 -6.33 13.61
C ALA A 25 10.30 -6.55 12.13
N ILE A 26 11.56 -6.37 11.72
CA ILE A 26 11.97 -6.49 10.30
C ILE A 26 12.71 -7.82 10.01
N PHE A 27 13.14 -8.57 11.04
CA PHE A 27 14.18 -9.60 10.88
C PHE A 27 13.97 -10.99 11.56
N GLN A 28 12.80 -11.35 12.09
CA GLN A 28 12.61 -12.71 12.65
C GLN A 28 11.30 -13.36 12.22
N SER A 29 11.35 -14.15 11.14
CA SER A 29 10.41 -15.26 10.90
C SER A 29 11.18 -16.53 10.53
N ARG A 30 11.85 -17.12 11.52
CA ARG A 30 12.11 -18.56 11.51
C ARG A 30 12.18 -19.08 12.95
N SER A 31 11.32 -20.06 13.21
CA SER A 31 11.36 -21.02 14.32
C SER A 31 11.29 -20.44 15.74
N GLU A 32 10.12 -20.57 16.38
CA GLU A 32 10.00 -21.19 17.71
C GLU A 32 8.53 -21.37 18.06
N GLY A 33 8.16 -22.61 18.34
CA GLY A 33 6.83 -23.00 18.76
C GLY A 33 6.63 -22.91 20.27
N GLY A 34 5.36 -22.75 20.65
CA GLY A 34 4.78 -23.37 21.85
C GLY A 34 4.97 -22.64 23.18
N SER A 35 3.92 -21.96 23.64
CA SER A 35 3.31 -22.21 24.96
C SER A 35 2.01 -21.43 25.12
N ASN A 36 0.98 -22.14 25.58
CA ASN A 36 -0.40 -21.71 25.81
C ASN A 36 -0.54 -20.36 26.51
N MET A 37 -1.46 -19.56 26.00
CA MET A 37 -2.25 -18.63 26.80
C MET A 37 -3.66 -18.61 26.21
N GLU A 38 -4.62 -19.17 26.95
CA GLU A 38 -6.04 -19.10 26.65
C GLU A 38 -6.43 -17.64 26.41
N MET A 39 -6.62 -17.31 25.14
CA MET A 39 -7.11 -16.01 24.72
C MET A 39 -8.58 -16.18 24.43
N ARG A 40 -9.40 -15.62 25.33
CA ARG A 40 -10.85 -15.52 25.20
C ARG A 40 -11.16 -14.91 23.83
N GLU A 41 -11.61 -15.76 22.92
CA GLU A 41 -11.99 -15.44 21.56
C GLU A 41 -13.17 -14.46 21.63
N THR A 42 -12.88 -13.17 21.45
CA THR A 42 -13.93 -12.20 21.13
C THR A 42 -14.21 -12.33 19.65
N ASP A 43 -14.85 -13.45 19.29
CA ASP A 43 -15.54 -13.59 18.02
C ASP A 43 -16.51 -12.39 17.91
N ARG A 44 -16.37 -11.58 16.86
CA ARG A 44 -17.26 -10.44 16.62
C ARG A 44 -18.42 -10.98 15.79
N PRO A 45 -19.60 -11.25 16.38
CA PRO A 45 -20.69 -11.96 15.70
C PRO A 45 -21.23 -11.24 14.45
N GLY A 46 -20.94 -9.95 14.27
CA GLY A 46 -21.39 -9.16 13.13
C GLY A 46 -20.64 -9.41 11.82
N ASP A 47 -19.35 -9.74 11.86
CA ASP A 47 -18.53 -9.82 10.63
C ASP A 47 -18.70 -11.18 9.93
N GLU A 48 -18.86 -12.27 10.69
CA GLU A 48 -19.24 -13.57 10.14
C GLU A 48 -20.67 -13.57 9.58
N GLY A 49 -21.59 -12.85 10.25
CA GLY A 49 -22.98 -12.71 9.80
C GLY A 49 -23.06 -12.05 8.42
N LEU A 50 -22.27 -11.00 8.19
CA LEU A 50 -22.19 -10.33 6.89
C LEU A 50 -21.63 -11.25 5.80
N ALA A 51 -20.56 -12.00 6.09
CA ALA A 51 -20.00 -12.96 5.13
C ALA A 51 -21.00 -14.04 4.72
N ARG A 52 -21.74 -14.61 5.69
CA ARG A 52 -22.76 -15.62 5.43
C ARG A 52 -23.92 -15.04 4.61
N ALA A 53 -24.35 -13.82 4.90
CA ALA A 53 -25.37 -13.13 4.11
C ALA A 53 -24.92 -12.91 2.66
N LEU A 54 -23.67 -12.48 2.45
CA LEU A 54 -23.08 -12.32 1.12
C LEU A 54 -22.93 -13.66 0.38
N GLY A 55 -22.56 -14.73 1.08
CA GLY A 55 -22.50 -16.08 0.52
C GLY A 55 -23.84 -16.57 0.01
N TRP A 56 -24.91 -16.43 0.81
CA TRP A 56 -26.27 -16.79 0.41
C TRP A 56 -26.81 -15.92 -0.73
N PHE A 57 -26.52 -14.62 -0.70
CA PHE A 57 -26.87 -13.70 -1.78
C PHE A 57 -26.25 -14.14 -3.11
N SER A 58 -24.97 -14.52 -3.10
CA SER A 58 -24.24 -14.98 -4.29
C SER A 58 -24.79 -16.28 -4.87
N ILE A 59 -25.16 -17.24 -4.01
CA ILE A 59 -25.82 -18.48 -4.46
C ILE A 59 -27.17 -18.15 -5.11
N GLY A 60 -27.98 -17.29 -4.47
CA GLY A 60 -29.28 -16.89 -4.99
C GLY A 60 -29.19 -16.21 -6.35
N LEU A 61 -28.25 -15.27 -6.51
CA LEU A 61 -28.01 -14.57 -7.77
C LEU A 61 -27.53 -15.55 -8.86
N GLY A 62 -26.55 -16.40 -8.53
CA GLY A 62 -26.00 -17.34 -9.50
C GLY A 62 -27.01 -18.39 -9.98
N VAL A 63 -27.89 -18.87 -9.09
CA VAL A 63 -29.03 -19.73 -9.48
C VAL A 63 -30.00 -18.97 -10.40
N ALA A 64 -30.32 -17.72 -10.09
CA ALA A 64 -31.22 -16.91 -10.93
C ALA A 64 -30.66 -16.70 -12.34
N GLU A 65 -29.34 -16.50 -12.46
CA GLU A 65 -28.63 -16.35 -13.74
C GLU A 65 -28.54 -17.65 -14.54
N LEU A 66 -28.44 -18.80 -13.86
CA LEU A 66 -28.43 -20.12 -14.52
C LEU A 66 -29.82 -20.52 -15.04
N VAL A 67 -30.84 -20.36 -14.19
CA VAL A 67 -32.23 -20.81 -14.44
C VAL A 67 -32.99 -19.81 -15.31
N ALA A 68 -32.81 -18.51 -15.09
CA ALA A 68 -33.57 -17.46 -15.76
C ALA A 68 -32.68 -16.39 -16.45
N PRO A 69 -31.67 -16.76 -17.27
CA PRO A 69 -30.74 -15.81 -17.89
C PRO A 69 -31.46 -14.76 -18.76
N ARG A 70 -32.55 -15.16 -19.44
CA ARG A 70 -33.35 -14.24 -20.26
C ARG A 70 -34.15 -13.23 -19.44
N GLY A 71 -34.54 -13.60 -18.21
CA GLY A 71 -35.21 -12.70 -17.28
C GLY A 71 -34.25 -11.64 -16.77
N ILE A 72 -33.06 -12.07 -16.32
CA ILE A 72 -31.98 -11.20 -15.84
C ILE A 72 -31.49 -10.26 -16.95
N ALA A 73 -31.25 -10.76 -18.16
CA ALA A 73 -30.87 -9.92 -19.31
C ALA A 73 -31.89 -8.81 -19.60
N ARG A 74 -33.19 -9.13 -19.53
CA ARG A 74 -34.27 -8.15 -19.74
C ARG A 74 -34.34 -7.09 -18.65
N MET A 75 -34.09 -7.50 -17.39
CA MET A 75 -34.05 -6.63 -16.22
C MET A 75 -32.88 -5.63 -16.32
N ILE A 76 -31.67 -6.12 -16.63
CA ILE A 76 -30.46 -5.29 -16.79
C ILE A 76 -30.52 -4.45 -18.07
N GLY A 77 -31.30 -4.89 -19.07
CA GLY A 77 -31.50 -4.14 -20.31
C GLY A 77 -30.50 -4.47 -21.42
N VAL A 78 -29.84 -5.63 -21.36
CA VAL A 78 -28.93 -6.17 -22.37
C VAL A 78 -29.61 -7.22 -23.26
N ARG A 79 -29.08 -7.42 -24.47
CA ARG A 79 -29.51 -8.51 -25.37
C ARG A 79 -29.03 -9.87 -24.86
N ASP A 80 -29.58 -10.93 -25.44
CA ASP A 80 -29.56 -12.30 -24.94
C ASP A 80 -28.16 -12.96 -24.97
N HIS A 81 -27.31 -12.63 -23.99
CA HIS A 81 -25.97 -13.19 -23.78
C HIS A 81 -26.01 -14.38 -22.82
N ARG A 82 -26.81 -15.41 -23.14
CA ARG A 82 -27.11 -16.55 -22.25
C ARG A 82 -25.87 -17.27 -21.73
N ILE A 83 -24.88 -17.48 -22.59
CA ILE A 83 -23.65 -18.20 -22.23
C ILE A 83 -22.86 -17.39 -21.21
N LEU A 84 -22.73 -16.08 -21.43
CA LEU A 84 -22.03 -15.17 -20.51
C LEU A 84 -22.77 -15.08 -19.16
N LEU A 85 -24.09 -14.91 -19.16
CA LEU A 85 -24.87 -14.86 -17.92
C LEU A 85 -24.81 -16.17 -17.14
N ARG A 86 -24.83 -17.32 -17.81
CA ARG A 86 -24.67 -18.62 -17.14
C ARG A 86 -23.26 -18.82 -16.58
N ALA A 87 -22.23 -18.30 -17.26
CA ALA A 87 -20.85 -18.36 -16.78
C ALA A 87 -20.65 -17.46 -15.54
N VAL A 88 -21.22 -16.23 -15.55
CA VAL A 88 -21.26 -15.36 -14.37
C VAL A 88 -22.03 -16.03 -13.23
N GLY A 89 -23.18 -16.64 -13.52
CA GLY A 89 -23.98 -17.31 -12.50
C GLY A 89 -23.29 -18.52 -11.87
N LEU A 90 -22.57 -19.31 -12.67
CA LEU A 90 -21.75 -20.41 -12.15
C LEU A 90 -20.61 -19.90 -11.26
N ARG A 91 -19.96 -18.79 -11.64
CA ARG A 91 -18.92 -18.12 -10.85
C ARG A 91 -19.47 -17.61 -9.52
N GLU A 92 -20.62 -16.94 -9.54
CA GLU A 92 -21.30 -16.45 -8.34
C GLU A 92 -21.63 -17.61 -7.39
N MET A 93 -22.25 -18.70 -7.89
CA MET A 93 -22.51 -19.87 -7.06
C MET A 93 -21.24 -20.47 -6.45
N ALA A 94 -20.16 -20.61 -7.23
CA ALA A 94 -18.90 -21.16 -6.73
C ALA A 94 -18.30 -20.30 -5.61
N SER A 95 -18.32 -18.97 -5.77
CA SER A 95 -17.88 -18.03 -4.74
C SER A 95 -18.75 -18.08 -3.48
N GLY A 96 -20.08 -18.13 -3.64
CA GLY A 96 -21.01 -18.23 -2.51
C GLY A 96 -20.86 -19.53 -1.73
N VAL A 97 -20.70 -20.68 -2.42
CA VAL A 97 -20.40 -21.98 -1.79
C VAL A 97 -19.05 -21.93 -1.08
N GLY A 98 -18.02 -21.33 -1.70
CA GLY A 98 -16.70 -21.17 -1.10
C GLY A 98 -16.73 -20.38 0.22
N ILE A 99 -17.55 -19.33 0.30
CA ILE A 99 -17.73 -18.52 1.52
C ILE A 99 -18.42 -19.31 2.63
N LEU A 100 -19.44 -20.09 2.30
CA LEU A 100 -20.24 -20.82 3.29
C LEU A 100 -19.58 -22.12 3.78
N THR A 101 -18.69 -22.71 2.99
CA THR A 101 -18.08 -24.01 3.30
C THR A 101 -16.71 -23.89 3.96
N GLN A 102 -15.99 -22.79 3.78
CA GLN A 102 -14.64 -22.65 4.31
C GLN A 102 -14.58 -21.94 5.65
N ARG A 103 -13.74 -22.46 6.55
CA ARG A 103 -13.44 -21.85 7.86
C ARG A 103 -12.73 -20.49 7.77
N ARG A 104 -12.22 -20.11 6.60
CA ARG A 104 -11.57 -18.82 6.32
C ARG A 104 -12.09 -18.23 5.00
N PRO A 105 -13.21 -17.51 5.01
CA PRO A 105 -13.89 -17.06 3.79
C PRO A 105 -13.19 -15.90 3.05
N ALA A 106 -12.15 -15.29 3.62
CA ALA A 106 -11.50 -14.09 3.07
C ALA A 106 -11.01 -14.24 1.62
N GLY A 107 -10.45 -15.41 1.26
CA GLY A 107 -10.00 -15.67 -0.12
C GLY A 107 -11.16 -15.70 -1.13
N TRP A 108 -12.30 -16.26 -0.75
CA TRP A 108 -13.49 -16.31 -1.61
C TRP A 108 -14.23 -14.97 -1.69
N LEU A 109 -14.20 -14.18 -0.61
CA LEU A 109 -14.67 -12.79 -0.66
C LEU A 109 -13.83 -11.93 -1.60
N TRP A 110 -12.50 -12.11 -1.63
CA TRP A 110 -11.65 -11.44 -2.63
C TRP A 110 -11.94 -11.91 -4.06
N ALA A 111 -12.21 -13.20 -4.27
CA ALA A 111 -12.64 -13.71 -5.57
C ALA A 111 -13.96 -13.08 -6.05
N ARG A 112 -14.88 -12.75 -5.13
CA ARG A 112 -16.10 -11.99 -5.45
C ARG A 112 -15.80 -10.57 -5.91
N VAL A 113 -14.93 -9.84 -5.18
CA VAL A 113 -14.54 -8.47 -5.57
C VAL A 113 -13.96 -8.42 -6.98
N VAL A 114 -13.12 -9.40 -7.34
CA VAL A 114 -12.58 -9.53 -8.71
C VAL A 114 -13.69 -9.81 -9.72
N GLY A 115 -14.66 -10.65 -9.35
CA GLY A 115 -15.87 -10.91 -10.13
C GLY A 115 -16.67 -9.66 -10.43
N ASP A 116 -16.93 -8.82 -9.44
CA ASP A 116 -17.68 -7.58 -9.62
C ASP A 116 -16.98 -6.59 -10.54
N VAL A 117 -15.65 -6.53 -10.52
CA VAL A 117 -14.87 -5.71 -11.46
C VAL A 117 -15.12 -6.15 -12.90
N MET A 118 -15.18 -7.45 -13.15
CA MET A 118 -15.52 -8.01 -14.45
C MET A 118 -16.97 -7.66 -14.83
N ASP A 119 -17.92 -7.77 -13.90
CA ASP A 119 -19.34 -7.48 -14.15
C ASP A 119 -19.55 -5.99 -14.45
N LEU A 120 -18.87 -5.09 -13.75
CA LEU A 120 -18.84 -3.66 -14.04
C LEU A 120 -18.23 -3.37 -15.42
N ALA A 121 -17.19 -4.09 -15.83
CA ALA A 121 -16.60 -3.96 -17.16
C ALA A 121 -17.57 -4.41 -18.26
N LEU A 122 -18.31 -5.50 -18.03
CA LEU A 122 -19.34 -6.01 -18.95
C LEU A 122 -20.52 -5.05 -19.08
N VAL A 123 -21.04 -4.53 -17.97
CA VAL A 123 -22.11 -3.51 -17.96
C VAL A 123 -21.60 -2.20 -18.60
N GLY A 124 -20.36 -1.80 -18.31
CA GLY A 124 -19.70 -0.64 -18.91
C GLY A 124 -19.55 -0.76 -20.43
N ALA A 125 -19.21 -1.94 -20.94
CA ALA A 125 -19.20 -2.21 -22.37
C ALA A 125 -20.59 -2.11 -22.99
N ALA A 126 -21.64 -2.54 -22.27
CA ALA A 126 -23.02 -2.45 -22.73
C ALA A 126 -23.52 -1.00 -22.89
N PHE A 127 -23.00 -0.03 -22.13
CA PHE A 127 -23.31 1.39 -22.32
C PHE A 127 -22.89 1.96 -23.69
N ARG A 128 -21.90 1.33 -24.36
CA ARG A 128 -21.44 1.73 -25.70
C ARG A 128 -22.39 1.31 -26.82
N SER A 129 -23.40 0.50 -26.52
CA SER A 129 -24.37 0.06 -27.51
C SER A 129 -25.40 1.17 -27.80
N PRO A 130 -25.67 1.50 -29.09
CA PRO A 130 -26.70 2.47 -29.48
C PRO A 130 -28.12 2.10 -29.02
N ARG A 131 -28.34 0.83 -28.66
CA ARG A 131 -29.63 0.28 -28.22
C ARG A 131 -29.69 0.04 -26.71
N ALA A 132 -28.74 0.59 -25.96
CA ALA A 132 -28.63 0.44 -24.51
C ALA A 132 -29.73 1.19 -23.76
N ARG A 133 -30.39 0.51 -22.82
CA ARG A 133 -31.31 1.16 -21.87
C ARG A 133 -30.50 1.75 -20.71
N ARG A 134 -29.93 2.93 -20.94
CA ARG A 134 -28.98 3.60 -20.03
C ARG A 134 -29.45 3.68 -18.57
N GLY A 135 -30.74 3.93 -18.32
CA GLY A 135 -31.29 3.95 -16.95
C GLY A 135 -31.22 2.60 -16.23
N ARG A 136 -31.45 1.48 -16.93
CA ARG A 136 -31.37 0.13 -16.34
C ARG A 136 -29.93 -0.31 -16.13
N LEU A 137 -29.04 0.06 -17.05
CA LEU A 137 -27.61 -0.19 -16.91
C LEU A 137 -27.02 0.64 -15.76
N ALA A 138 -27.47 1.88 -15.56
CA ALA A 138 -27.05 2.71 -14.44
C ALA A 138 -27.47 2.09 -13.09
N LEU A 139 -28.70 1.59 -13.01
CA LEU A 139 -29.19 0.89 -11.82
C LEU A 139 -28.39 -0.40 -11.56
N ALA A 140 -28.13 -1.21 -12.59
CA ALA A 140 -27.31 -2.42 -12.45
C ALA A 140 -25.88 -2.09 -12.01
N THR A 141 -25.28 -1.03 -12.57
CA THR A 141 -23.94 -0.55 -12.17
C THR A 141 -23.92 -0.12 -10.71
N ALA A 142 -24.93 0.64 -10.26
CA ALA A 142 -25.04 1.07 -8.87
C ALA A 142 -25.22 -0.11 -7.90
N ALA A 143 -26.02 -1.11 -8.29
CA ALA A 143 -26.22 -2.33 -7.51
C ALA A 143 -24.92 -3.13 -7.36
N VAL A 144 -24.21 -3.37 -8.47
CA VAL A 144 -22.92 -4.08 -8.44
C VAL A 144 -21.90 -3.30 -7.61
N ALA A 145 -21.76 -1.98 -7.82
CA ALA A 145 -20.84 -1.16 -7.05
C ALA A 145 -21.14 -1.16 -5.53
N GLY A 146 -22.42 -1.20 -5.15
CA GLY A 146 -22.83 -1.34 -3.75
C GLY A 146 -22.43 -2.68 -3.14
N VAL A 147 -22.64 -3.78 -3.87
CA VAL A 147 -22.21 -5.13 -3.46
C VAL A 147 -20.68 -5.20 -3.37
N THR A 148 -19.95 -4.64 -4.32
CA THR A 148 -18.48 -4.57 -4.29
C THR A 148 -17.97 -3.82 -3.06
N ALA A 149 -18.62 -2.72 -2.68
CA ALA A 149 -18.25 -1.99 -1.47
C ALA A 149 -18.44 -2.84 -0.21
N LEU A 150 -19.53 -3.60 -0.12
CA LEU A 150 -19.79 -4.54 0.97
C LEU A 150 -18.77 -5.69 0.98
N ASP A 151 -18.47 -6.28 -0.17
CA ASP A 151 -17.49 -7.35 -0.32
C ASP A 151 -16.08 -6.88 0.07
N VAL A 152 -15.68 -5.66 -0.31
CA VAL A 152 -14.40 -5.06 0.11
C VAL A 152 -14.36 -4.81 1.62
N VAL A 153 -15.45 -4.31 2.21
CA VAL A 153 -15.53 -4.09 3.66
C VAL A 153 -15.47 -5.42 4.42
N ALA A 154 -16.27 -6.41 4.02
CA ALA A 154 -16.29 -7.73 4.63
C ALA A 154 -14.92 -8.43 4.49
N SER A 155 -14.34 -8.39 3.30
CA SER A 155 -13.02 -8.98 3.02
C SER A 155 -11.92 -8.33 3.86
N ARG A 156 -11.90 -6.99 3.96
CA ARG A 156 -10.94 -6.28 4.83
C ARG A 156 -11.12 -6.61 6.30
N ARG A 157 -12.35 -6.83 6.77
CA ARG A 157 -12.63 -7.20 8.16
C ARG A 157 -12.22 -8.63 8.48
N LEU A 158 -12.45 -9.56 7.57
CA LEU A 158 -12.13 -10.99 7.73
C LEU A 158 -10.68 -11.35 7.41
N SER A 159 -10.01 -10.54 6.58
CA SER A 159 -8.56 -10.65 6.34
C SER A 159 -7.74 -10.16 7.55
N ARG A 160 -8.36 -9.46 8.52
CA ARG A 160 -7.71 -9.04 9.76
C ARG A 160 -7.62 -10.22 10.74
N ARG A 161 -6.42 -10.75 10.94
CA ARG A 161 -6.12 -11.60 12.10
C ARG A 161 -5.80 -10.73 13.32
N PRO A 162 -6.27 -11.08 14.53
CA PRO A 162 -5.82 -10.43 15.75
C PRO A 162 -4.31 -10.69 15.95
N GLY A 163 -3.48 -9.65 15.81
CA GLY A 163 -2.06 -9.70 16.18
C GLY A 163 -1.05 -10.01 15.06
N GLU A 164 -1.48 -10.27 13.82
CA GLU A 164 -0.56 -10.24 12.67
C GLU A 164 -0.45 -8.80 12.14
N PRO A 165 0.78 -8.27 11.89
CA PRO A 165 0.93 -6.98 11.24
C PRO A 165 0.29 -7.05 9.84
N GLU A 166 -0.40 -5.97 9.49
CA GLU A 166 -1.13 -5.74 8.24
C GLU A 166 -0.31 -6.20 7.01
N ASP A 167 -0.61 -7.40 6.47
CA ASP A 167 0.11 -8.05 5.36
C ASP A 167 -0.23 -7.43 3.98
N ASP A 168 -0.67 -6.17 3.98
CA ASP A 168 -0.82 -5.31 2.81
C ASP A 168 0.45 -4.46 2.57
N ALA A 169 1.49 -4.64 3.40
CA ALA A 169 2.76 -3.93 3.28
C ALA A 169 3.68 -4.58 2.24
N ILE A 170 4.01 -3.82 1.19
CA ILE A 170 5.00 -4.22 0.19
C ILE A 170 6.39 -3.95 0.78
N ARG A 171 7.18 -5.01 0.96
CA ARG A 171 8.59 -4.90 1.37
C ARG A 171 9.48 -4.72 0.15
N ILE A 172 10.12 -3.57 0.05
CA ILE A 172 11.06 -3.23 -1.01
C ILE A 172 12.47 -3.35 -0.46
N THR A 173 13.34 -4.09 -1.14
CA THR A 173 14.76 -4.20 -0.80
C THR A 173 15.59 -3.97 -2.05
N LYS A 174 16.40 -2.90 -2.06
CA LYS A 174 17.30 -2.57 -3.17
C LYS A 174 18.69 -2.22 -2.64
N SER A 175 19.71 -2.44 -3.47
CA SER A 175 21.07 -2.04 -3.14
C SER A 175 21.84 -1.59 -4.36
N ILE A 176 22.83 -0.73 -4.15
CA ILE A 176 23.75 -0.25 -5.17
C ILE A 176 25.14 -0.05 -4.57
N THR A 177 26.19 -0.24 -5.37
CA THR A 177 27.56 0.09 -4.96
C THR A 177 27.94 1.49 -5.46
N ILE A 178 28.40 2.35 -4.56
CA ILE A 178 28.83 3.73 -4.82
C ILE A 178 30.32 3.85 -4.46
N ASN A 179 31.12 4.38 -5.37
CA ASN A 179 32.56 4.59 -5.23
C ASN A 179 32.88 5.83 -4.37
N ARG A 180 32.37 5.82 -3.15
CA ARG A 180 32.57 6.80 -2.08
C ARG A 180 32.64 6.08 -0.73
N SER A 181 33.23 6.74 0.26
CA SER A 181 33.35 6.17 1.60
C SER A 181 31.98 6.08 2.29
N PRO A 182 31.77 5.13 3.23
CA PRO A 182 30.53 5.07 4.01
C PRO A 182 30.24 6.38 4.74
N GLU A 183 31.27 7.07 5.21
CA GLU A 183 31.20 8.35 5.92
C GLU A 183 30.64 9.47 5.03
N GLU A 184 31.09 9.55 3.77
CA GLU A 184 30.60 10.54 2.82
C GLU A 184 29.12 10.33 2.48
N ILE A 185 28.74 9.09 2.17
CA ILE A 185 27.37 8.75 1.78
C ILE A 185 26.43 8.90 2.98
N TYR A 186 26.86 8.46 4.17
CA TYR A 186 26.09 8.61 5.40
C TYR A 186 25.81 10.08 5.70
N ARG A 187 26.83 10.96 5.67
CA ARG A 187 26.63 12.39 5.92
C ARG A 187 25.71 13.02 4.89
N PHE A 188 25.87 12.67 3.61
CA PHE A 188 24.99 13.17 2.55
C PHE A 188 23.54 12.74 2.77
N TRP A 189 23.31 11.47 3.12
CA TRP A 189 21.97 10.94 3.37
C TRP A 189 21.35 11.50 4.65
N ARG A 190 22.12 11.62 5.73
CA ARG A 190 21.65 12.07 7.06
C ARG A 190 21.13 13.51 7.05
N ASP A 191 21.64 14.34 6.12
CA ASP A 191 21.01 15.60 5.80
C ASP A 191 19.82 15.38 4.84
N PHE A 192 18.63 15.21 5.42
CA PHE A 192 17.43 14.86 4.65
C PHE A 192 17.05 15.91 3.58
N ARG A 193 17.57 17.15 3.66
CA ARG A 193 17.38 18.17 2.62
C ARG A 193 18.02 17.76 1.29
N ASN A 194 18.94 16.80 1.30
CA ASN A 194 19.52 16.23 0.08
C ASN A 194 18.63 15.18 -0.60
N LEU A 195 17.67 14.56 0.10
CA LEU A 195 16.86 13.47 -0.47
C LEU A 195 16.07 13.89 -1.71
N PRO A 196 15.37 15.04 -1.74
CA PRO A 196 14.65 15.49 -2.94
C PRO A 196 15.55 15.71 -4.16
N ARG A 197 16.87 15.86 -3.98
CA ARG A 197 17.80 16.05 -5.11
C ARG A 197 17.87 14.81 -5.98
N PHE A 198 17.78 13.61 -5.40
CA PHE A 198 17.87 12.34 -6.15
C PHE A 198 16.59 11.49 -6.08
N MET A 199 15.70 11.73 -5.11
CA MET A 199 14.39 11.09 -4.99
C MET A 199 13.30 11.93 -5.66
N ARG A 200 13.10 11.77 -6.98
CA ARG A 200 12.19 12.66 -7.76
C ARG A 200 10.72 12.64 -7.34
N HIS A 201 10.31 11.57 -6.67
CA HIS A 201 8.96 11.40 -6.15
C HIS A 201 8.73 12.24 -4.89
N LEU A 202 9.80 12.63 -4.20
CA LEU A 202 9.78 13.47 -3.01
C LEU A 202 9.84 14.94 -3.43
N GLU A 203 8.80 15.71 -3.10
CA GLU A 203 8.72 17.13 -3.41
C GLU A 203 9.52 17.97 -2.42
N SER A 204 9.45 17.66 -1.12
CA SER A 204 10.24 18.33 -0.09
C SER A 204 10.41 17.47 1.16
N VAL A 205 11.48 17.74 1.91
CA VAL A 205 11.68 17.27 3.28
C VAL A 205 12.09 18.45 4.15
N GLN A 206 11.29 18.74 5.17
CA GLN A 206 11.52 19.80 6.13
C GLN A 206 11.95 19.18 7.46
N VAL A 207 13.18 19.45 7.90
CA VAL A 207 13.66 18.96 9.19
C VAL A 207 13.08 19.85 10.29
N THR A 208 12.25 19.28 11.16
CA THR A 208 11.58 20.02 12.26
C THR A 208 12.32 19.89 13.58
N SER A 209 13.17 18.87 13.74
CA SER A 209 14.11 18.71 14.86
C SER A 209 15.23 17.73 14.47
N ASP A 210 16.20 17.49 15.36
CA ASP A 210 17.29 16.52 15.09
C ASP A 210 16.79 15.11 14.73
N LYS A 211 15.61 14.71 15.23
CA LYS A 211 15.03 13.38 14.96
C LYS A 211 13.72 13.40 14.21
N ARG A 212 13.14 14.56 13.89
CA ARG A 212 11.83 14.65 13.22
C ARG A 212 11.90 15.47 11.96
N SER A 213 11.07 15.09 11.00
CA SER A 213 11.01 15.74 9.69
C SER A 213 9.62 15.56 9.09
N HIS A 214 9.17 16.56 8.36
CA HIS A 214 7.94 16.56 7.59
C HIS A 214 8.25 16.33 6.12
N TRP A 215 7.58 15.37 5.49
CA TRP A 215 7.86 14.87 4.14
C TRP A 215 6.64 15.09 3.25
N MET A 216 6.88 15.49 2.01
CA MET A 216 5.84 15.69 1.01
C MET A 216 6.25 14.99 -0.29
N ALA A 217 5.40 14.12 -0.82
CA ALA A 217 5.68 13.35 -2.03
C ALA A 217 4.49 13.32 -3.00
N ARG A 218 4.79 13.00 -4.26
CA ARG A 218 3.80 12.71 -5.30
C ARG A 218 3.38 11.25 -5.24
N GLY A 219 2.16 11.02 -4.81
CA GLY A 219 1.49 9.74 -4.82
C GLY A 219 0.84 9.40 -6.17
N PRO A 220 0.16 8.24 -6.24
CA PRO A 220 -0.53 7.79 -7.44
C PRO A 220 -1.54 8.81 -7.98
N ALA A 221 -1.70 8.85 -9.31
CA ALA A 221 -2.57 9.79 -10.02
C ALA A 221 -2.25 11.29 -9.75
N GLY A 222 -1.01 11.59 -9.35
CA GLY A 222 -0.56 12.96 -9.09
C GLY A 222 -1.06 13.56 -7.78
N LYS A 223 -1.70 12.76 -6.91
CA LYS A 223 -2.12 13.22 -5.59
C LYS A 223 -0.90 13.51 -4.71
N ARG A 224 -0.93 14.62 -4.00
CA ARG A 224 0.09 14.94 -2.99
C ARG A 224 -0.19 14.16 -1.71
N VAL A 225 0.88 13.69 -1.08
CA VAL A 225 0.84 12.91 0.15
C VAL A 225 1.88 13.47 1.10
N GLU A 226 1.50 13.63 2.37
CA GLU A 226 2.31 14.28 3.40
C GLU A 226 2.36 13.41 4.65
N TRP A 227 3.50 13.36 5.32
CA TRP A 227 3.66 12.64 6.59
C TRP A 227 4.80 13.19 7.42
N ASP A 228 4.71 13.03 8.72
CA ASP A 228 5.82 13.26 9.63
C ASP A 228 6.56 11.96 9.89
N ALA A 229 7.89 12.00 9.88
CA ALA A 229 8.77 10.87 10.15
C ALA A 229 9.72 11.18 11.30
N GLU A 230 10.03 10.15 12.09
CA GLU A 230 11.08 10.18 13.11
C GLU A 230 12.19 9.17 12.86
N ILE A 231 13.42 9.56 13.18
CA ILE A 231 14.59 8.67 13.19
C ILE A 231 14.53 7.80 14.45
N VAL A 232 14.58 6.48 14.25
CA VAL A 232 14.47 5.46 15.32
C VAL A 232 15.78 4.76 15.63
N ASP A 233 16.71 4.71 14.68
CA ASP A 233 18.07 4.21 14.87
C ASP A 233 19.01 5.04 13.99
N ASP A 234 20.08 5.55 14.57
CA ASP A 234 21.04 6.43 13.91
C ASP A 234 22.45 5.99 14.33
N LYS A 235 23.10 5.20 13.46
CA LYS A 235 24.44 4.68 13.68
C LYS A 235 25.38 5.29 12.65
N PRO A 236 26.29 6.18 13.09
CA PRO A 236 27.25 6.82 12.22
C PRO A 236 27.90 5.85 11.24
N ASN A 237 27.81 6.19 9.95
CA ASN A 237 28.44 5.46 8.83
C ASN A 237 27.94 4.03 8.60
N GLU A 238 26.90 3.58 9.30
CA GLU A 238 26.40 2.19 9.23
C GLU A 238 24.91 2.09 8.90
N LEU A 239 24.05 2.87 9.57
CA LEU A 239 22.61 2.70 9.52
C LEU A 239 21.87 3.98 9.86
N ILE A 240 20.87 4.31 9.07
CA ILE A 240 19.80 5.24 9.44
C ILE A 240 18.47 4.50 9.27
N ALA A 241 17.65 4.45 10.31
CA ALA A 241 16.31 3.89 10.26
C ALA A 241 15.30 4.92 10.73
N TRP A 242 14.14 4.95 10.07
CA TRP A 242 13.07 5.89 10.35
C TRP A 242 11.71 5.20 10.32
N ARG A 243 10.70 5.88 10.87
CA ARG A 243 9.29 5.51 10.75
C ARG A 243 8.41 6.75 10.70
N SER A 244 7.24 6.63 10.09
CA SER A 244 6.19 7.64 10.20
C SER A 244 5.69 7.77 11.64
N LEU A 245 5.19 8.95 12.00
CA LEU A 245 4.50 9.18 13.27
C LEU A 245 3.09 8.61 13.24
N GLU A 246 2.57 8.27 14.42
CA GLU A 246 1.19 7.83 14.60
C GLU A 246 0.22 8.90 14.11
N GLY A 247 -0.80 8.49 13.35
CA GLY A 247 -1.77 9.41 12.73
C GLY A 247 -1.33 10.05 11.41
N SER A 248 -0.14 9.72 10.88
CA SER A 248 0.27 10.17 9.54
C SER A 248 -0.55 9.48 8.44
N ASP A 249 -0.82 10.19 7.35
CA ASP A 249 -1.55 9.66 6.17
C ASP A 249 -0.84 8.46 5.51
N VAL A 250 0.48 8.34 5.73
CA VAL A 250 1.31 7.27 5.19
C VAL A 250 2.22 6.68 6.25
N GLU A 251 2.12 5.36 6.40
CA GLU A 251 3.05 4.55 7.20
C GLU A 251 4.15 3.97 6.31
N THR A 252 5.35 4.54 6.41
CA THR A 252 6.53 4.11 5.63
C THR A 252 7.78 3.95 6.51
N PRO A 253 7.86 2.89 7.34
CA PRO A 253 9.10 2.58 8.03
C PRO A 253 10.15 2.12 7.01
N GLY A 254 11.38 2.60 7.19
CA GLY A 254 12.48 2.32 6.29
C GLY A 254 13.83 2.33 6.98
N SER A 255 14.81 1.79 6.28
CA SER A 255 16.21 1.87 6.69
C SER A 255 17.13 1.94 5.50
N VAL A 256 18.24 2.64 5.66
CA VAL A 256 19.39 2.62 4.77
C VAL A 256 20.60 2.12 5.54
N ARG A 257 21.32 1.16 4.97
CA ARG A 257 22.57 0.62 5.50
C ARG A 257 23.72 0.96 4.57
N PHE A 258 24.87 1.27 5.16
CA PHE A 258 26.10 1.59 4.47
C PHE A 258 27.14 0.53 4.86
N GLN A 259 27.56 -0.29 3.90
CA GLN A 259 28.52 -1.39 4.13
C GLN A 259 29.69 -1.24 3.17
N ARG A 260 30.92 -1.44 3.65
CA ARG A 260 32.09 -1.42 2.76
C ARG A 260 31.95 -2.50 1.69
N ALA A 261 32.13 -2.12 0.43
CA ALA A 261 32.09 -3.04 -0.69
C ALA A 261 33.37 -3.89 -0.75
N PRO A 262 33.28 -5.17 -1.12
CA PRO A 262 34.46 -6.02 -1.30
C PRO A 262 35.42 -5.46 -2.37
N GLY A 263 36.72 -5.64 -2.12
CA GLY A 263 37.78 -5.24 -3.07
C GLY A 263 37.96 -3.72 -3.20
N GLY A 264 37.62 -2.94 -2.17
CA GLY A 264 37.86 -1.49 -2.17
C GLY A 264 36.97 -0.70 -3.13
N ARG A 265 35.87 -1.27 -3.62
CA ARG A 265 34.97 -0.67 -4.63
C ARG A 265 34.00 0.39 -4.07
N GLY A 266 34.32 0.98 -2.92
CA GLY A 266 33.48 1.93 -2.21
C GLY A 266 32.50 1.27 -1.22
N THR A 267 31.22 1.62 -1.32
CA THR A 267 30.19 1.30 -0.32
C THR A 267 28.95 0.69 -0.98
N VAL A 268 28.49 -0.44 -0.47
CA VAL A 268 27.15 -0.99 -0.75
C VAL A 268 26.13 -0.24 0.10
N VAL A 269 25.28 0.53 -0.57
CA VAL A 269 24.13 1.20 0.02
C VAL A 269 22.93 0.28 -0.16
N LYS A 270 22.33 -0.18 0.95
CA LYS A 270 21.14 -1.04 0.94
C LYS A 270 19.97 -0.31 1.56
N VAL A 271 18.89 -0.18 0.80
CA VAL A 271 17.62 0.41 1.27
C VAL A 271 16.60 -0.70 1.45
N GLU A 272 15.97 -0.70 2.62
CA GLU A 272 14.80 -1.52 2.91
C GLU A 272 13.65 -0.58 3.30
N LEU A 273 12.54 -0.66 2.57
CA LEU A 273 11.35 0.15 2.81
C LEU A 273 10.15 -0.77 2.94
N LEU A 274 9.28 -0.49 3.90
CA LEU A 274 7.94 -1.07 3.97
C LEU A 274 6.96 0.02 3.53
N TYR A 275 6.19 -0.27 2.50
CA TYR A 275 5.22 0.66 1.93
C TYR A 275 3.83 0.02 1.94
N ARG A 276 2.85 0.73 2.50
CA ARG A 276 1.43 0.36 2.39
C ARG A 276 0.73 1.23 1.35
N PRO A 277 0.29 0.67 0.21
CA PRO A 277 -0.45 1.43 -0.78
C PRO A 277 -1.80 1.88 -0.24
N PRO A 278 -2.22 3.13 -0.50
CA PRO A 278 -3.56 3.57 -0.14
C PRO A 278 -4.60 2.71 -0.87
N GLY A 279 -5.45 2.03 -0.10
CA GLY A 279 -6.45 1.09 -0.63
C GLY A 279 -6.06 -0.39 -0.60
N GLY A 280 -4.86 -0.75 -0.12
CA GLY A 280 -4.39 -2.13 0.04
C GLY A 280 -3.85 -2.77 -1.24
N LEU A 281 -3.61 -4.09 -1.23
CA LEU A 281 -3.02 -4.85 -2.34
C LEU A 281 -3.71 -4.64 -3.70
N LEU A 282 -5.04 -4.45 -3.72
CA LEU A 282 -5.76 -4.14 -4.97
C LEU A 282 -5.37 -2.80 -5.59
N GLY A 283 -5.06 -1.79 -4.77
CA GLY A 283 -4.58 -0.50 -5.24
C GLY A 283 -3.21 -0.62 -5.92
N SER A 284 -2.36 -1.55 -5.45
CA SER A 284 -1.02 -1.78 -6.03
C SER A 284 -1.05 -2.41 -7.42
N LEU A 285 -2.01 -3.32 -7.68
CA LEU A 285 -2.18 -3.96 -9.00
C LEU A 285 -2.65 -2.94 -10.04
N VAL A 286 -3.57 -2.06 -9.64
CA VAL A 286 -4.03 -0.93 -10.47
C VAL A 286 -2.87 0.04 -10.70
N ALA A 287 -2.14 0.43 -9.66
CA ALA A 287 -1.00 1.35 -9.76
C ALA A 287 0.13 0.84 -10.69
N LYS A 288 0.46 -0.46 -10.64
CA LYS A 288 1.47 -1.06 -11.52
C LYS A 288 1.07 -1.04 -13.00
N LEU A 289 -0.20 -1.25 -13.31
CA LEU A 289 -0.72 -1.14 -14.69
C LEU A 289 -0.72 0.31 -15.20
N PHE A 290 -0.81 1.29 -14.30
CA PHE A 290 -0.72 2.73 -14.61
C PHE A 290 0.69 3.33 -14.41
N GLY A 291 1.73 2.49 -14.31
CA GLY A 291 3.14 2.92 -14.35
C GLY A 291 3.76 3.36 -13.00
N ALA A 292 3.08 3.12 -11.88
CA ALA A 292 3.60 3.43 -10.54
C ALA A 292 4.12 2.16 -9.86
N ASP A 293 5.29 1.65 -10.28
CA ASP A 293 5.98 0.53 -9.61
C ASP A 293 6.97 1.03 -8.54
N PRO A 294 6.67 0.83 -7.23
CA PRO A 294 7.54 1.29 -6.15
C PRO A 294 8.95 0.66 -6.18
N ASP A 295 9.06 -0.59 -6.61
CA ASP A 295 10.34 -1.31 -6.68
C ASP A 295 11.29 -0.65 -7.69
N GLN A 296 10.76 -0.30 -8.86
CA GLN A 296 11.52 0.40 -9.90
C GLN A 296 11.92 1.80 -9.44
N GLN A 297 11.00 2.53 -8.78
CA GLN A 297 11.26 3.88 -8.30
C GLN A 297 12.45 3.93 -7.33
N VAL A 298 12.49 3.04 -6.31
CA VAL A 298 13.61 2.99 -5.36
C VAL A 298 14.93 2.60 -6.05
N ALA A 299 14.89 1.69 -7.03
CA ALA A 299 16.08 1.33 -7.79
C ALA A 299 16.63 2.51 -8.62
N GLU A 300 15.75 3.31 -9.21
CA GLU A 300 16.13 4.52 -9.95
C GLU A 300 16.64 5.63 -9.03
N ASP A 301 16.04 5.82 -7.86
CA ASP A 301 16.53 6.76 -6.84
C ASP A 301 17.96 6.41 -6.41
N LEU A 302 18.24 5.12 -6.18
CA LEU A 302 19.60 4.66 -5.85
C LEU A 302 20.61 4.89 -6.99
N ARG A 303 20.19 4.75 -8.26
CA ARG A 303 21.04 5.09 -9.41
C ARG A 303 21.32 6.60 -9.46
N ARG A 304 20.33 7.44 -9.20
CA ARG A 304 20.52 8.89 -9.12
C ARG A 304 21.42 9.28 -7.96
N LEU A 305 21.28 8.65 -6.79
CA LEU A 305 22.19 8.84 -5.67
C LEU A 305 23.64 8.52 -6.07
N LYS A 306 23.87 7.39 -6.74
CA LYS A 306 25.19 7.03 -7.25
C LYS A 306 25.77 8.13 -8.15
N GLN A 307 24.98 8.65 -9.08
CA GLN A 307 25.40 9.75 -9.96
C GLN A 307 25.76 11.02 -9.16
N VAL A 308 24.90 11.46 -8.25
CA VAL A 308 25.15 12.64 -7.40
C VAL A 308 26.43 12.47 -6.58
N MET A 309 26.63 11.31 -5.96
CA MET A 309 27.79 11.06 -5.10
C MET A 309 29.09 10.91 -5.88
N GLU A 310 29.06 10.29 -7.07
CA GLU A 310 30.27 9.99 -7.84
C GLU A 310 30.69 11.13 -8.76
N THR A 311 29.73 11.89 -9.29
CA THR A 311 29.98 12.87 -10.36
C THR A 311 29.53 14.29 -9.99
N GLY A 312 28.74 14.47 -8.94
CA GLY A 312 28.16 15.77 -8.58
C GLY A 312 26.96 16.20 -9.43
N GLU A 313 26.63 15.47 -10.51
CA GLU A 313 25.53 15.77 -11.43
C GLU A 313 24.52 14.63 -11.55
N ILE A 314 23.29 14.94 -11.93
CA ILE A 314 22.26 13.95 -12.28
C ILE A 314 22.06 14.00 -13.79
N ALA A 315 22.44 12.94 -14.50
CA ALA A 315 22.20 12.84 -15.94
C ALA A 315 20.68 12.87 -16.20
N THR A 316 20.19 14.02 -16.65
CA THR A 316 18.78 14.17 -17.03
C THR A 316 18.69 14.00 -18.54
N SER A 317 18.29 12.81 -18.99
CA SER A 317 17.95 12.59 -20.39
C SER A 317 16.65 13.32 -20.72
N ALA A 318 16.74 14.62 -21.03
CA ALA A 318 15.71 15.28 -21.80
C ALA A 318 15.78 14.71 -23.23
N GLY A 319 14.74 13.98 -23.65
CA GLY A 319 14.71 13.38 -24.98
C GLY A 319 14.79 14.43 -26.10
N PRO A 320 15.18 14.04 -27.33
CA PRO A 320 15.46 14.96 -28.45
C PRO A 320 14.29 15.89 -28.85
N SER A 321 13.08 15.66 -28.37
CA SER A 321 11.89 16.46 -28.70
C SER A 321 11.90 17.88 -28.11
N ALA A 322 12.63 18.13 -27.02
CA ALA A 322 12.69 19.45 -26.39
C ALA A 322 13.58 20.46 -27.15
N ARG A 323 14.43 20.01 -28.09
CA ARG A 323 15.35 20.88 -28.85
C ARG A 323 14.68 21.56 -30.04
N ARG A 324 13.54 21.04 -30.52
CA ARG A 324 12.85 21.56 -31.72
C ARG A 324 11.90 22.72 -31.40
N SER A 325 11.37 22.82 -30.17
CA SER A 325 10.48 23.92 -29.76
C SER A 325 11.23 25.22 -29.46
N ARG A 326 12.48 25.16 -28.99
CA ARG A 326 13.31 26.37 -28.74
C ARG A 326 13.84 27.05 -30.00
N ARG A 327 13.87 26.37 -31.15
CA ARG A 327 14.32 26.98 -32.42
C ARG A 327 13.20 27.70 -33.19
N LEU A 328 11.93 27.37 -32.92
CA LEU A 328 10.79 28.04 -33.55
C LEU A 328 10.38 29.32 -32.79
N ALA A 329 10.54 29.36 -31.47
CA ALA A 329 10.25 30.56 -30.67
C ALA A 329 11.29 31.69 -30.78
N ALA A 330 12.43 31.45 -31.42
CA ALA A 330 13.47 32.45 -31.68
C ALA A 330 13.44 32.98 -33.13
N ALA A 331 12.46 32.54 -33.94
CA ALA A 331 12.31 32.90 -35.35
C ALA A 331 10.89 33.41 -35.67
N SER A 332 10.18 33.97 -34.68
CA SER A 332 8.87 34.61 -34.85
C SER A 332 8.90 36.01 -34.29
#